data_AF-A0A7S3B0E2-F1
#
_entry.id   AF-A0A7S3B0E2-F1
#
_cell.length_a   1.000
_cell.length_b   1.000
_cell.length_c   1.000
_cell.angle_alpha   90.00
_cell.angle_beta   90.00
_cell.angle_gamma   90.00
#
_symmetry.space_group_name_H-M   'P 1'
#
loop_
_entity.id
_entity.type
_entity.pdbx_description
1 polymer ?
#
loop_
_entity_poly.entity_id
_entity_poly.type
_entity_poly.pdbx_seq_one_letter_code
_entity_poly.pdbx_strand_id
1 'polypeptide(L)'
;MSAFKPASFRSKMKMLSESAQSIQTLSHWVCYHRKASKEAAMVWAQEALQSAPERRLLFVYLANDIMQNSRRKGAEFVKEFGEQLKNVLPEAYTNSSESVRSKLMRLIGIWEERRVLESDVLNDLRVRMMSHSGPETMSEPRVEASNAAGSTTTPAVPSPL
;
A
#
# COMPACT_ATOMS: atom_id res chain seq x y z
N MET A 1 -11.27 -32.23 3.10
CA MET A 1 -10.55 -30.94 3.18
C MET A 1 -11.11 -30.03 2.09
N SER A 2 -11.61 -28.84 2.42
CA SER A 2 -12.16 -27.92 1.41
C SER A 2 -11.06 -27.41 0.48
N ALA A 3 -11.36 -27.25 -0.81
CA ALA A 3 -10.42 -26.66 -1.75
C ALA A 3 -10.20 -25.16 -1.46
N PHE A 4 -9.02 -24.64 -1.81
CA PHE A 4 -8.80 -23.20 -1.84
C PHE A 4 -9.69 -22.58 -2.93
N LYS A 5 -10.34 -21.46 -2.61
CA LYS A 5 -11.18 -20.71 -3.54
C LYS A 5 -10.78 -19.24 -3.49
N PRO A 6 -10.33 -18.63 -4.61
CA PRO A 6 -9.97 -17.21 -4.66
C PRO A 6 -11.06 -16.29 -4.11
N ALA A 7 -12.31 -16.53 -4.48
CA ALA A 7 -13.44 -15.73 -4.00
C ALA A 7 -13.59 -15.77 -2.47
N SER A 8 -13.39 -16.95 -1.84
CA SER A 8 -13.41 -17.07 -0.39
C SER A 8 -12.27 -16.31 0.28
N PHE A 9 -11.08 -16.31 -0.33
CA PHE A 9 -9.95 -15.54 0.18
C PHE A 9 -10.19 -14.03 0.08
N ARG A 10 -10.73 -13.55 -1.05
CA ARG A 10 -11.15 -12.14 -1.22
C ARG A 10 -12.17 -11.72 -0.17
N SER A 11 -13.23 -12.51 0.02
CA SER A 11 -14.25 -12.21 1.04
C SER A 11 -13.64 -12.14 2.45
N LYS A 12 -12.72 -13.05 2.80
CA LYS A 12 -12.02 -13.01 4.09
C LYS A 12 -11.13 -11.77 4.22
N MET A 13 -10.44 -11.37 3.16
CA MET A 13 -9.62 -10.15 3.15
C MET A 13 -10.46 -8.86 3.27
N LYS A 14 -11.68 -8.84 2.73
CA LYS A 14 -12.63 -7.73 2.94
C LYS A 14 -13.05 -7.60 4.41
N MET A 15 -13.13 -8.71 5.14
CA MET A 15 -13.44 -8.74 6.57
C MET A 15 -12.21 -8.57 7.48
N LEU A 16 -11.01 -8.47 6.92
CA LEU A 16 -9.77 -8.30 7.68
C LEU A 16 -9.80 -6.98 8.45
N SER A 17 -9.30 -7.03 9.69
CA SER A 17 -9.20 -5.87 10.59
C SER A 17 -7.80 -5.80 11.20
N GLU A 18 -7.47 -4.68 11.83
CA GLU A 18 -6.15 -4.43 12.43
C GLU A 18 -5.83 -5.30 13.65
N SER A 19 -6.78 -6.09 14.16
CA SER A 19 -6.54 -6.94 15.31
C SER A 19 -5.65 -8.13 14.95
N ALA A 20 -4.70 -8.46 15.84
CA ALA A 20 -3.79 -9.58 15.66
C ALA A 20 -4.54 -10.90 15.41
N GLN A 21 -5.66 -11.12 16.13
CA GLN A 21 -6.50 -12.31 15.96
C GLN A 21 -7.09 -12.42 14.55
N SER A 22 -7.54 -11.31 13.95
CA SER A 22 -8.10 -11.30 12.60
C SER A 22 -7.05 -11.72 11.56
N ILE A 23 -5.86 -11.12 11.67
CA ILE A 23 -4.71 -11.42 10.81
C ILE A 23 -4.27 -12.87 10.95
N GLN A 24 -4.05 -13.35 12.18
CA GLN A 24 -3.61 -14.72 12.45
C GLN A 24 -4.61 -15.77 11.97
N THR A 25 -5.91 -15.53 12.19
CA THR A 25 -6.96 -16.44 11.76
C THR A 25 -6.95 -16.62 10.25
N LEU A 26 -6.83 -15.51 9.50
CA LEU A 26 -6.76 -15.58 8.04
C LEU A 26 -5.44 -16.20 7.57
N SER A 27 -4.32 -15.82 8.17
CA SER A 27 -3.00 -16.37 7.87
C SER A 27 -2.94 -17.88 8.05
N HIS A 28 -3.47 -18.42 9.16
CA HIS A 28 -3.56 -19.86 9.39
C HIS A 28 -4.42 -20.57 8.34
N TRP A 29 -5.55 -19.98 7.97
CA TRP A 29 -6.40 -20.53 6.91
C TRP A 29 -5.66 -20.58 5.56
N VAL A 30 -4.94 -19.51 5.18
CA VAL A 30 -4.13 -19.50 3.95
C VAL A 30 -3.00 -20.53 4.03
N CYS A 31 -2.28 -20.59 5.14
CA CYS A 31 -1.17 -21.53 5.34
C CYS A 31 -1.61 -23.01 5.27
N TYR A 32 -2.86 -23.31 5.62
CA TYR A 32 -3.45 -24.64 5.44
C TYR A 32 -3.54 -25.03 3.96
N HIS A 33 -3.78 -24.05 3.07
CA HIS A 33 -3.89 -24.24 1.62
C HIS A 33 -2.56 -24.07 0.88
N ARG A 34 -1.46 -24.63 1.41
CA ARG A 34 -0.09 -24.43 0.89
C ARG A 34 0.10 -24.70 -0.60
N LYS A 35 -0.58 -25.72 -1.16
CA LYS A 35 -0.50 -26.04 -2.60
C LYS A 35 -0.99 -24.90 -3.51
N ALA A 36 -1.80 -23.99 -2.97
CA ALA A 36 -2.30 -22.81 -3.64
C ALA A 36 -1.49 -21.54 -3.31
N SER A 37 -0.24 -21.66 -2.84
CA SER A 37 0.60 -20.51 -2.43
C SER A 37 0.71 -19.42 -3.50
N LYS A 38 0.96 -19.83 -4.76
CA LYS A 38 1.04 -18.92 -5.90
C LYS A 38 -0.28 -18.20 -6.17
N GLU A 39 -1.39 -18.94 -6.16
CA GLU A 39 -2.73 -18.37 -6.37
C GLU A 39 -3.12 -17.43 -5.23
N ALA A 40 -2.83 -17.80 -3.98
CA ALA A 40 -3.05 -16.96 -2.81
C ALA A 40 -2.22 -15.66 -2.89
N ALA A 41 -0.94 -15.74 -3.26
CA ALA A 41 -0.09 -14.56 -3.41
C ALA A 41 -0.63 -13.61 -4.50
N MET A 42 -1.04 -14.12 -5.65
CA MET A 42 -1.63 -13.31 -6.73
C MET A 42 -2.93 -12.63 -6.30
N VAL A 43 -3.84 -13.36 -5.65
CA VAL A 43 -5.12 -12.82 -5.18
C VAL A 43 -4.89 -11.77 -4.08
N TRP A 44 -3.95 -12.02 -3.16
CA TRP A 44 -3.54 -11.06 -2.15
C TRP A 44 -3.01 -9.76 -2.78
N ALA A 45 -2.11 -9.87 -3.75
CA ALA A 45 -1.51 -8.71 -4.40
C ALA A 45 -2.56 -7.85 -5.11
N GLN A 46 -3.47 -8.50 -5.84
CA GLN A 46 -4.56 -7.80 -6.53
C GLN A 46 -5.46 -7.04 -5.54
N GLU A 47 -5.87 -7.66 -4.44
CA GLU A 47 -6.73 -7.01 -3.43
C GLU A 47 -5.99 -5.90 -2.68
N ALA A 48 -4.69 -6.08 -2.40
CA ALA A 48 -3.87 -5.05 -1.78
C ALA A 48 -3.75 -3.81 -2.68
N LEU A 49 -3.44 -3.99 -3.97
CA LEU A 49 -3.30 -2.88 -4.92
C LEU A 49 -4.62 -2.12 -5.16
N GLN A 50 -5.75 -2.82 -5.15
CA GLN A 50 -7.09 -2.23 -5.27
C GLN A 50 -7.60 -1.58 -3.98
N SER A 51 -6.92 -1.79 -2.84
CA SER A 51 -7.33 -1.22 -1.56
C SER A 51 -6.83 0.22 -1.37
N ALA A 52 -7.57 0.99 -0.58
CA ALA A 52 -7.19 2.34 -0.18
C ALA A 52 -5.80 2.34 0.52
N PRO A 53 -4.97 3.38 0.35
CA PRO A 53 -3.60 3.42 0.86
C PRO A 53 -3.48 3.05 2.35
N GLU A 54 -4.39 3.55 3.19
CA GLU A 54 -4.45 3.26 4.62
C GLU A 54 -4.64 1.77 4.94
N ARG A 55 -5.38 1.06 4.08
CA ARG A 55 -5.65 -0.38 4.22
C ARG A 55 -4.51 -1.24 3.68
N ARG A 56 -3.66 -0.74 2.79
CA ARG A 56 -2.53 -1.50 2.21
C ARG A 56 -1.59 -2.02 3.28
N LEU A 57 -1.34 -1.24 4.35
CA LEU A 57 -0.52 -1.68 5.49
C LEU A 57 -1.07 -2.96 6.14
N LEU A 58 -2.39 -3.08 6.28
CA LEU A 58 -3.03 -4.26 6.84
C LEU A 58 -2.80 -5.52 5.99
N PHE A 59 -2.82 -5.37 4.67
CA PHE A 59 -2.47 -6.46 3.76
C PHE A 59 -0.98 -6.86 3.86
N VAL A 60 -0.09 -5.89 4.05
CA VAL A 60 1.34 -6.17 4.29
C VAL A 60 1.54 -6.92 5.61
N TYR A 61 0.79 -6.59 6.67
CA TYR A 61 0.82 -7.36 7.92
C TYR A 61 0.34 -8.80 7.75
N LEU A 62 -0.71 -9.02 6.94
CA LEU A 62 -1.14 -10.37 6.59
C LEU A 62 -0.05 -11.15 5.85
N ALA A 63 0.59 -10.55 4.84
CA ALA A 63 1.70 -11.19 4.12
C ALA A 63 2.86 -11.52 5.06
N ASN A 64 3.21 -10.61 5.96
CA ASN A 64 4.22 -10.84 6.98
C ASN A 64 3.89 -12.07 7.84
N ASP A 65 2.66 -12.16 8.35
CA ASP A 65 2.25 -13.29 9.21
C ASP A 65 2.25 -14.62 8.43
N ILE A 66 1.75 -14.62 7.19
CA ILE A 66 1.76 -15.81 6.30
C ILE A 66 3.19 -16.28 6.04
N MET A 67 4.08 -15.37 5.63
CA MET A 67 5.47 -15.71 5.33
C MET A 67 6.17 -16.25 6.58
N GLN A 68 6.02 -15.61 7.74
CA GLN A 68 6.67 -16.07 8.96
C GLN A 68 6.13 -17.41 9.47
N ASN A 69 4.81 -17.63 9.42
CA ASN A 69 4.18 -18.85 9.94
C ASN A 69 4.31 -20.06 9.00
N SER A 70 4.50 -19.83 7.70
CA SER A 70 4.67 -20.91 6.72
C SER A 70 6.09 -21.49 6.66
N ARG A 71 7.12 -20.71 7.04
CA ARG A 71 8.55 -21.08 6.91
C ARG A 71 8.92 -22.46 7.43
N ARG A 72 8.33 -22.90 8.54
CA ARG A 72 8.62 -24.23 9.13
C ARG A 72 8.13 -25.39 8.26
N LYS A 73 7.16 -25.14 7.38
CA LYS A 73 6.53 -26.15 6.51
C LYS A 73 7.02 -26.09 5.06
N GLY A 74 7.66 -25.00 4.66
CA GLY A 74 8.18 -24.80 3.32
C GLY A 74 8.36 -23.33 2.98
N ALA A 75 9.12 -23.07 1.91
CA ALA A 75 9.47 -21.72 1.46
C ALA A 75 8.52 -21.17 0.38
N GLU A 76 7.48 -21.91 -0.02
CA GLU A 76 6.63 -21.51 -1.16
C GLU A 76 5.94 -20.18 -0.91
N PHE A 77 5.35 -19.98 0.26
CA PHE A 77 4.70 -18.71 0.59
C PHE A 77 5.70 -17.56 0.66
N VAL A 78 6.90 -17.78 1.22
CA VAL A 78 7.97 -16.77 1.25
C VAL A 78 8.36 -16.36 -0.17
N LYS A 79 8.56 -17.34 -1.06
CA LYS A 79 8.90 -17.09 -2.47
C LYS A 79 7.79 -16.31 -3.19
N GLU A 80 6.56 -16.81 -3.14
CA GLU A 80 5.45 -16.26 -3.94
C GLU A 80 5.02 -14.88 -3.42
N PHE A 81 4.93 -14.68 -2.09
CA PHE A 81 4.63 -13.36 -1.53
C PHE A 81 5.80 -12.39 -1.66
N GLY A 82 7.04 -12.87 -1.50
CA GLY A 82 8.25 -12.07 -1.72
C GLY A 82 8.30 -11.45 -3.12
N GLU A 83 7.93 -12.20 -4.15
CA GLU A 83 7.85 -11.67 -5.52
C GLU A 83 6.76 -10.61 -5.67
N GLN A 84 5.56 -10.86 -5.12
CA GLN A 84 4.46 -9.91 -5.20
C GLN A 84 4.71 -8.62 -4.41
N LEU A 85 5.49 -8.69 -3.33
CA LEU A 85 5.85 -7.51 -2.53
C LEU A 85 6.61 -6.45 -3.33
N LYS A 86 7.34 -6.82 -4.39
CA LYS A 86 8.01 -5.88 -5.30
C LYS A 86 7.04 -4.91 -5.99
N ASN A 87 5.79 -5.33 -6.17
CA ASN A 87 4.73 -4.53 -6.78
C ASN A 87 3.86 -3.83 -5.72
N VAL A 88 3.59 -4.50 -4.59
CA VAL A 88 2.68 -3.99 -3.56
C VAL A 88 3.34 -2.96 -2.65
N LEU A 89 4.61 -3.14 -2.27
CA LEU A 89 5.27 -2.26 -1.30
C LEU A 89 5.49 -0.82 -1.79
N PRO A 90 5.90 -0.56 -3.05
CA PRO A 90 6.05 0.81 -3.54
C PRO A 90 4.72 1.57 -3.45
N GLU A 91 3.63 0.92 -3.89
CA GLU A 91 2.28 1.45 -3.81
C GLU A 91 1.79 1.67 -2.38
N ALA A 92 2.15 0.77 -1.47
CA ALA A 92 1.85 0.93 -0.05
C ALA A 92 2.69 2.03 0.61
N TYR A 93 3.81 2.42 0.02
CA TYR A 93 4.76 3.39 0.59
C TYR A 93 4.50 4.83 0.11
N THR A 94 4.40 5.03 -1.21
CA THR A 94 4.29 6.36 -1.84
C THR A 94 3.06 7.13 -1.34
N ASN A 95 1.90 6.47 -1.36
CA ASN A 95 0.60 7.10 -1.05
C ASN A 95 0.23 7.08 0.44
N SER A 96 1.20 6.85 1.32
CA SER A 96 0.97 6.64 2.75
C SER A 96 1.59 7.75 3.61
N SER A 97 1.04 7.92 4.82
CA SER A 97 1.60 8.83 5.83
C SER A 97 2.98 8.36 6.31
N GLU A 98 3.75 9.29 6.88
CA GLU A 98 5.09 9.00 7.40
C GLU A 98 5.10 7.90 8.47
N SER A 99 4.05 7.83 9.29
CA SER A 99 3.85 6.77 10.29
C SER A 99 3.74 5.39 9.64
N VAL A 100 3.01 5.28 8.52
CA VAL A 100 2.86 4.03 7.77
C VAL A 100 4.16 3.67 7.06
N ARG A 101 4.83 4.64 6.41
CA ARG A 101 6.14 4.44 5.77
C ARG A 101 7.17 3.90 6.76
N SER A 102 7.25 4.47 7.95
CA SER A 102 8.12 4.01 9.03
C SER A 102 7.83 2.56 9.43
N LYS A 103 6.55 2.17 9.52
CA LYS A 103 6.15 0.77 9.81
C LYS A 103 6.56 -0.19 8.69
N LEU A 104 6.41 0.21 7.42
CA LEU A 104 6.83 -0.59 6.27
C LEU A 104 8.36 -0.78 6.25
N MET A 105 9.13 0.27 6.50
CA MET A 105 10.59 0.19 6.59
C MET A 105 11.05 -0.70 7.75
N ARG A 106 10.37 -0.63 8.89
CA ARG A 106 10.61 -1.54 10.03
C ARG A 106 10.37 -3.01 9.64
N LEU A 107 9.35 -3.32 8.85
CA LEU A 107 9.10 -4.68 8.38
C LEU A 107 10.25 -5.20 7.51
N ILE A 108 10.80 -4.37 6.61
CA ILE A 108 11.98 -4.74 5.81
C ILE A 108 13.17 -5.07 6.71
N GLY A 109 13.45 -4.23 7.72
CA GLY A 109 14.51 -4.49 8.70
C GLY A 109 14.32 -5.82 9.44
N ILE A 110 13.08 -6.11 9.88
CA ILE A 110 12.75 -7.38 10.54
C ILE A 110 12.95 -8.58 9.60
N TRP A 111 12.60 -8.45 8.32
CA TRP A 111 12.81 -9.52 7.35
C TRP A 111 14.29 -9.78 7.10
N GLU A 112 15.13 -8.74 7.13
CA GLU A 112 16.59 -8.87 7.06
C GLU A 112 17.16 -9.58 8.29
N GLU A 113 16.87 -9.05 9.48
CA GLU A 113 17.35 -9.58 10.77
C GLU A 113 16.99 -11.07 10.93
N ARG A 114 15.78 -11.44 10.52
CA ARG A 114 15.26 -12.82 10.63
C ARG A 114 15.52 -13.68 9.40
N ARG A 115 16.25 -13.16 8.41
CA ARG A 115 16.55 -13.82 7.12
C ARG A 115 15.30 -14.42 6.48
N VAL A 116 14.20 -13.66 6.48
CA VAL A 116 12.93 -14.06 5.85
C VAL A 116 13.04 -13.95 4.34
N LEU A 117 13.66 -12.88 3.85
CA LEU A 117 13.98 -12.64 2.45
C LEU A 117 15.49 -12.43 2.31
N GLU A 118 16.03 -12.75 1.14
CA GLU A 118 17.44 -12.54 0.83
C GLU A 118 17.77 -11.04 0.73
N SER A 119 19.02 -10.68 1.06
CA SER A 119 19.48 -9.28 1.06
C SER A 119 19.27 -8.58 -0.28
N ASP A 120 19.47 -9.28 -1.41
CA ASP A 120 19.26 -8.72 -2.75
C ASP A 120 17.79 -8.34 -3.00
N VAL A 121 16.85 -9.18 -2.53
CA VAL A 121 15.41 -8.90 -2.61
C VAL A 121 15.07 -7.69 -1.75
N LEU A 122 15.60 -7.63 -0.53
CA LEU A 122 15.35 -6.52 0.39
C LEU A 122 15.90 -5.19 -0.14
N ASN A 123 17.07 -5.21 -0.78
CA ASN A 123 17.65 -4.04 -1.41
C ASN A 123 16.82 -3.56 -2.61
N ASP A 124 16.36 -4.47 -3.48
CA ASP A 124 15.44 -4.15 -4.57
C ASP A 124 14.15 -3.50 -4.05
N LEU A 125 13.57 -4.05 -2.97
CA LEU A 125 12.37 -3.47 -2.33
C LEU A 125 12.60 -2.05 -1.82
N ARG A 126 13.73 -1.80 -1.13
CA ARG A 126 14.09 -0.46 -0.63
C ARG A 126 14.23 0.54 -1.77
N VAL A 127 14.94 0.17 -2.83
CA VAL A 127 15.12 1.03 -4.02
C VAL A 127 13.77 1.37 -4.63
N ARG A 128 12.90 0.39 -4.88
CA ARG A 128 11.57 0.63 -5.48
C ARG A 128 10.70 1.54 -4.63
N MET A 129 10.72 1.38 -3.30
CA MET A 129 9.96 2.25 -2.39
C MET A 129 10.46 3.70 -2.41
N MET A 130 11.78 3.91 -2.52
CA MET A 130 12.37 5.25 -2.54
C MET A 130 12.32 5.92 -3.93
N SER A 131 12.38 5.14 -5.02
CA SER A 131 12.30 5.67 -6.38
C SER A 131 10.89 6.15 -6.76
N HIS A 132 9.86 5.56 -6.16
CA HIS A 132 8.48 6.02 -6.30
C HIS A 132 8.10 7.14 -5.31
N SER A 133 9.04 7.64 -4.48
CA SER A 133 8.82 8.76 -3.56
C SER A 133 9.42 10.09 -4.06
N GLY A 134 9.38 10.34 -5.38
CA GLY A 134 9.69 11.64 -5.97
C GLY A 134 8.58 12.67 -5.74
N PRO A 135 8.87 13.99 -5.73
CA PRO A 135 7.98 14.99 -5.17
C PRO A 135 6.79 15.24 -6.10
N GLU A 136 5.56 14.99 -5.63
CA GLU A 136 4.41 15.76 -6.12
C GLU A 136 4.49 17.18 -5.54
N THR A 137 5.42 17.98 -6.08
CA THR A 137 5.31 19.44 -6.06
C THR A 137 4.82 19.88 -7.43
N MET A 138 3.51 19.75 -7.65
CA MET A 138 2.81 20.67 -8.53
C MET A 138 2.00 21.62 -7.65
N SER A 139 2.73 22.56 -7.05
CA SER A 139 2.18 23.84 -6.63
C SER A 139 1.55 24.50 -7.86
N GLU A 140 0.22 24.54 -7.92
CA GLU A 140 -0.50 25.43 -8.84
C GLU A 140 0.00 26.87 -8.62
N PRO A 141 0.37 27.62 -9.68
CA PRO A 141 0.53 29.05 -9.54
C PRO A 141 -0.85 29.68 -9.37
N ARG A 142 -1.16 30.05 -8.12
CA ARG A 142 -2.22 31.01 -7.78
C ARG A 142 -1.92 32.32 -8.51
N VAL A 143 -2.57 32.54 -9.64
CA VAL A 143 -2.65 33.87 -10.28
C VAL A 143 -3.52 34.76 -9.41
N GLU A 144 -2.87 35.43 -8.47
CA GLU A 144 -3.43 36.44 -7.60
C GLU A 144 -3.56 37.75 -8.38
N ALA A 145 -4.67 37.92 -9.09
CA ALA A 145 -5.08 39.23 -9.60
C ALA A 145 -5.85 39.96 -8.49
N SER A 146 -5.14 40.70 -7.64
CA SER A 146 -5.74 41.65 -6.70
C SER A 146 -5.33 43.07 -7.07
N ASN A 147 -6.35 43.91 -7.29
CA ASN A 147 -6.49 45.32 -6.91
C ASN A 147 -7.20 46.11 -8.02
N ALA A 148 -8.11 47.04 -7.74
CA ALA A 148 -8.74 47.48 -6.51
C ALA A 148 -9.96 48.34 -6.89
N ALA A 149 -10.79 48.58 -5.87
CA ALA A 149 -12.04 49.31 -5.86
C ALA A 149 -12.01 50.75 -6.43
N GLY A 150 -13.19 51.22 -6.83
CA GLY A 150 -13.47 52.64 -7.07
C GLY A 150 -14.95 52.87 -7.41
N SER A 151 -15.77 53.12 -6.39
CA SER A 151 -17.21 53.37 -6.51
C SER A 151 -17.54 54.77 -7.03
N THR A 152 -18.71 54.87 -7.69
CA THR A 152 -19.64 56.03 -7.75
C THR A 152 -19.25 57.25 -8.60
N THR A 153 -20.19 57.68 -9.46
CA THR A 153 -20.70 59.09 -9.62
C THR A 153 -21.02 59.45 -11.08
N THR A 154 -22.30 59.55 -11.43
CA THR A 154 -22.86 60.43 -12.49
C THR A 154 -22.66 61.89 -12.04
N PRO A 155 -22.43 62.94 -12.88
CA PRO A 155 -23.38 63.36 -13.92
C PRO A 155 -22.83 64.23 -15.11
N ALA A 156 -23.78 64.59 -16.00
CA ALA A 156 -23.95 65.88 -16.69
C ALA A 156 -23.04 66.33 -17.87
N VAL A 157 -23.76 66.94 -18.82
CA VAL A 157 -23.43 67.60 -20.10
C VAL A 157 -22.59 68.88 -19.92
N PRO A 158 -21.82 69.31 -20.95
CA PRO A 158 -22.10 70.63 -21.54
C PRO A 158 -21.98 70.71 -23.09
N SER A 159 -22.64 71.76 -23.61
CA SER A 159 -22.69 72.40 -24.96
C SER A 159 -21.30 72.77 -25.55
N PRO A 160 -21.09 73.58 -26.65
CA PRO A 160 -22.02 74.41 -27.47
C PRO A 160 -21.77 74.49 -29.01
N LEU A 161 -22.81 74.89 -29.75
CA LEU A 161 -22.92 76.04 -30.69
C LEU A 161 -24.20 75.91 -31.53
#